data_AF-A0A9D2FLR6-F1
#
_entry.id   AF-A0A9D2FLR6-F1
#
_cell.length_a   1.000
_cell.length_b   1.000
_cell.length_c   1.000
_cell.angle_alpha   90.00
_cell.angle_beta   90.00
_cell.angle_gamma   90.00
#
_symmetry.space_group_name_H-M   'P 1'
#
loop_
_entity.id
_entity.type
_entity.pdbx_description
1 polymer ?
#
loop_
_entity_poly.entity_id
_entity_poly.type
_entity_poly.pdbx_seq_one_letter_code
_entity_poly.pdbx_strand_id
1 'polypeptide(L)'
;MELVSAMENIPDTPEGKLFLAVIEGFNEYFSEDLRQKVNRGLRESWLKGNSTGGKLLYGYRVADKKYIIDEAEAEIVREIFLKYAQDFKANSIADELKARNLRRKNGKLLDQKFVYAILHNPRYTGTVIHKGEMYNNIYPPIISKELWTQVNAINQENKLSPSRKKDIFNYVLSGKLFCGICKHRMRGTSGTSHTGETHHYYICLSRKRCACPCKPVKKQILEDYVIQATIAMLRRNSIITKIAETIVKVHEKIIRDDSGLQILMKQRDDAKRAADNIIKAIEQGIIMDLTKDRLMELQNQIDRYEIDINHAMQKTYAHLTVDEVEKFLLTKVFGDPDDIKVRKLLVNTFVREVIWYGDRLVITYNFQEDVAPEKLTKLHIEEVEKEVEEAENASSSFTLGSYKFSFGAPTSKARGFQPRAFFFS
;
A
#
# COMPACT_ATOMS: atom_id res chain seq x y z
N MET A 1 -50.51 -13.83 20.64
CA MET A 1 -49.76 -14.98 20.08
C MET A 1 -49.17 -15.69 21.29
N GLU A 2 -49.66 -16.89 21.59
CA GLU A 2 -49.33 -17.66 22.79
C GLU A 2 -48.13 -18.56 22.48
N LEU A 3 -47.06 -18.47 23.28
CA LEU A 3 -45.84 -19.27 23.12
C LEU A 3 -46.00 -20.56 23.93
N VAL A 4 -46.27 -21.67 23.25
CA VAL A 4 -46.35 -23.00 23.87
C VAL A 4 -45.06 -23.76 23.55
N SER A 5 -44.29 -24.11 24.58
CA SER A 5 -43.08 -24.93 24.43
C SER A 5 -43.45 -26.36 24.04
N ALA A 6 -42.83 -26.89 22.98
CA ALA A 6 -43.11 -28.23 22.47
C ALA A 6 -42.44 -29.36 23.28
N MET A 7 -41.45 -29.04 24.12
CA MET A 7 -40.66 -30.02 24.88
C MET A 7 -40.92 -29.97 26.39
N GLU A 8 -41.41 -28.84 26.92
CA GLU A 8 -41.63 -28.65 28.35
C GLU A 8 -43.07 -28.14 28.54
N ASN A 9 -43.95 -28.97 29.12
CA ASN A 9 -45.34 -28.59 29.39
C ASN A 9 -45.39 -27.68 30.63
N ILE A 10 -45.06 -26.39 30.45
CA ILE A 10 -45.06 -25.39 31.50
C ILE A 10 -46.41 -24.67 31.48
N PRO A 11 -47.21 -24.72 32.57
CA PRO A 11 -48.53 -24.09 32.61
C PRO A 11 -48.43 -22.56 32.54
N ASP A 12 -49.40 -21.90 31.89
CA ASP A 12 -49.48 -20.42 31.76
C ASP A 12 -49.96 -19.73 33.06
N THR A 13 -49.39 -20.12 34.21
CA THR A 13 -49.61 -19.46 35.51
C THR A 13 -48.43 -18.53 35.84
N PRO A 14 -48.60 -17.57 36.77
CA PRO A 14 -47.49 -16.74 37.25
C PRO A 14 -46.27 -17.57 37.71
N GLU A 15 -46.50 -18.71 38.36
CA GLU A 15 -45.45 -19.64 38.81
C GLU A 15 -44.76 -20.34 37.63
N GLY A 16 -45.52 -20.73 36.59
CA GLY A 16 -44.96 -21.31 35.36
C GLY A 16 -44.10 -20.33 34.58
N LYS A 17 -44.52 -19.06 34.49
CA LYS A 17 -43.71 -17.98 33.89
C LYS A 17 -42.40 -17.74 34.64
N LEU A 18 -42.45 -17.77 35.97
CA LEU A 18 -41.25 -17.65 36.81
C LEU A 18 -40.31 -18.85 36.59
N PHE A 19 -40.86 -20.07 36.56
CA PHE A 19 -40.08 -21.29 36.31
C PHE A 19 -39.39 -21.28 34.95
N LEU A 20 -40.07 -20.83 33.89
CA LEU A 20 -39.50 -20.67 32.56
C LEU A 20 -38.31 -19.69 32.57
N ALA A 21 -38.46 -18.52 33.19
CA ALA A 21 -37.39 -17.53 33.29
C ALA A 21 -36.15 -18.08 34.02
N VAL A 22 -36.36 -18.94 35.03
CA VAL A 22 -35.27 -19.63 35.72
C VAL A 22 -34.57 -20.64 34.80
N ILE A 23 -35.31 -21.46 34.05
CA ILE A 23 -34.74 -22.42 33.09
C ILE A 23 -33.96 -21.70 31.99
N GLU A 24 -34.51 -20.62 31.43
CA GLU A 24 -33.82 -19.79 30.44
C GLU A 24 -32.51 -19.23 31.00
N GLY A 25 -32.53 -18.71 32.23
CA GLY A 25 -31.32 -18.26 32.93
C GLY A 25 -30.29 -19.37 33.14
N PHE A 26 -30.71 -20.59 33.47
CA PHE A 26 -29.80 -21.74 33.57
C PHE A 26 -29.21 -22.12 32.20
N ASN A 27 -30.02 -22.15 31.15
CA ASN A 27 -29.57 -22.49 29.79
C ASN A 27 -28.56 -21.46 29.25
N GLU A 28 -28.82 -20.18 29.51
CA GLU A 28 -27.87 -19.10 29.18
C GLU A 28 -26.57 -19.26 29.98
N TYR A 29 -26.68 -19.48 31.30
CA TYR A 29 -25.52 -19.73 32.15
C TYR A 29 -24.67 -20.90 31.66
N PHE A 30 -25.27 -22.05 31.36
CA PHE A 30 -24.55 -23.23 30.86
C PHE A 30 -23.89 -22.97 29.51
N SER A 31 -24.57 -22.25 28.62
CA SER A 31 -24.01 -21.86 27.32
C SER A 31 -22.78 -20.97 27.49
N GLU A 32 -22.84 -20.01 28.41
CA GLU A 32 -21.74 -19.11 28.74
C GLU A 32 -20.56 -19.82 29.43
N ASP A 33 -20.85 -20.66 30.43
CA ASP A 33 -19.84 -21.47 31.12
C ASP A 33 -19.12 -22.44 30.16
N LEU A 34 -19.88 -23.13 29.29
CA LEU A 34 -19.30 -24.00 28.26
C LEU A 34 -18.41 -23.20 27.29
N ARG A 35 -18.89 -22.02 26.85
CA ARG A 35 -18.11 -21.12 26.00
C ARG A 35 -16.78 -20.72 26.67
N GLN A 36 -16.79 -20.41 27.95
CA GLN A 36 -15.58 -20.07 28.70
C GLN A 36 -14.62 -21.26 28.80
N LYS A 37 -15.13 -22.45 29.16
CA LYS A 37 -14.34 -23.67 29.27
C LYS A 37 -13.69 -24.08 27.95
N VAL A 38 -14.45 -24.03 26.85
CA VAL A 38 -13.93 -24.31 25.50
C VAL A 38 -12.84 -23.32 25.11
N ASN A 39 -13.05 -22.02 25.33
CA ASN A 39 -12.06 -21.00 25.01
C ASN A 39 -10.77 -21.15 25.84
N ARG A 40 -10.91 -21.49 27.12
CA ARG A 40 -9.77 -21.78 27.99
C ARG A 40 -8.97 -22.98 27.48
N GLY A 41 -9.64 -24.09 27.15
CA GLY A 41 -8.99 -25.27 26.59
C GLY A 41 -8.31 -24.99 25.25
N LEU A 42 -8.94 -24.20 24.38
CA LEU A 42 -8.36 -23.78 23.11
C LEU A 42 -7.09 -22.94 23.30
N ARG A 43 -7.15 -21.96 24.22
CA ARG A 43 -6.00 -21.12 24.59
C ARG A 43 -4.85 -21.97 25.11
N GLU A 44 -5.11 -22.89 26.04
CA GLU A 44 -4.08 -23.81 26.56
C GLU A 44 -3.46 -24.68 25.45
N SER A 45 -4.29 -25.14 24.50
CA SER A 45 -3.83 -25.92 23.35
C SER A 45 -2.88 -25.11 22.44
N TRP A 46 -3.20 -23.84 22.20
CA TRP A 46 -2.35 -22.93 21.42
C TRP A 46 -1.09 -22.50 22.13
N LEU A 47 -1.13 -22.28 23.44
CA LEU A 47 0.08 -22.07 24.25
C LEU A 47 1.03 -23.25 24.13
N LYS A 48 0.51 -24.48 24.03
CA LYS A 48 1.29 -25.70 23.79
C LYS A 48 1.72 -25.89 22.33
N GLY A 49 1.29 -25.03 21.40
CA GLY A 49 1.59 -25.12 19.97
C GLY A 49 0.84 -26.23 19.24
N ASN A 50 -0.26 -26.72 19.81
CA ASN A 50 -1.02 -27.82 19.22
C ASN A 50 -1.94 -27.34 18.10
N SER A 51 -2.18 -28.21 17.13
CA SER A 51 -3.20 -28.06 16.10
C SER A 51 -4.59 -28.19 16.71
N THR A 52 -5.43 -27.17 16.55
CA THR A 52 -6.80 -27.14 17.08
C THR A 52 -7.86 -27.39 16.00
N GLY A 53 -7.48 -28.13 14.94
CA GLY A 53 -8.34 -28.41 13.79
C GLY A 53 -8.51 -27.22 12.84
N GLY A 54 -9.55 -27.29 12.00
CA GLY A 54 -9.82 -26.31 10.94
C GLY A 54 -9.14 -26.64 9.62
N LYS A 55 -9.23 -25.71 8.66
CA LYS A 55 -8.68 -25.90 7.32
C LYS A 55 -7.16 -25.85 7.34
N LEU A 56 -6.53 -26.94 6.93
CA LEU A 56 -5.08 -27.07 6.79
C LEU A 56 -4.55 -26.10 5.71
N LEU A 57 -3.46 -25.40 6.04
CA LEU A 57 -2.74 -24.56 5.09
C LEU A 57 -1.94 -25.43 4.10
N TYR A 58 -1.77 -24.91 2.89
CA TYR A 58 -0.87 -25.51 1.90
C TYR A 58 0.58 -25.39 2.37
N GLY A 59 1.43 -26.40 2.18
CA GLY A 59 2.79 -26.39 2.73
C GLY A 59 2.90 -27.02 4.12
N TYR A 60 1.78 -27.45 4.72
CA TYR A 60 1.75 -28.04 6.05
C TYR A 60 0.97 -29.36 6.08
N ARG A 61 1.35 -30.22 7.02
CA ARG A 61 0.63 -31.43 7.42
C ARG A 61 0.50 -31.47 8.94
N VAL A 62 -0.45 -32.26 9.44
CA VAL A 62 -0.60 -32.50 10.87
C VAL A 62 -0.05 -33.87 11.21
N ALA A 63 0.86 -33.95 12.17
CA ALA A 63 1.23 -35.19 12.83
C ALA A 63 1.37 -34.93 14.32
N ASP A 64 0.96 -35.90 15.15
CA ASP A 64 1.03 -35.81 16.61
C ASP A 64 0.44 -34.52 17.20
N LYS A 65 -0.69 -34.08 16.64
CA LYS A 65 -1.38 -32.84 17.01
C LYS A 65 -0.54 -31.57 16.83
N LYS A 66 0.49 -31.59 15.98
CA LYS A 66 1.30 -30.41 15.62
C LYS A 66 1.32 -30.19 14.12
N TYR A 67 1.45 -28.94 13.70
CA TYR A 67 1.70 -28.60 12.31
C TYR A 67 3.18 -28.83 11.97
N ILE A 68 3.44 -29.58 10.91
CA ILE A 68 4.77 -29.90 10.39
C ILE A 68 4.83 -29.42 8.94
N ILE A 69 5.99 -28.95 8.51
CA ILE A 69 6.22 -28.53 7.13
C ILE A 69 6.16 -29.76 6.21
N ASP A 70 5.43 -29.60 5.12
CA ASP A 70 5.43 -30.53 3.99
C ASP A 70 6.36 -29.92 2.92
N GLU A 71 7.62 -30.37 2.87
CA GLU A 71 8.66 -29.69 2.07
C GLU A 71 8.31 -29.56 0.59
N ALA A 72 7.60 -30.54 0.01
CA ALA A 72 7.20 -30.48 -1.40
C ALA A 72 6.21 -29.35 -1.66
N GLU A 73 5.21 -29.18 -0.79
CA GLU A 73 4.25 -28.08 -0.89
C GLU A 73 4.86 -26.74 -0.41
N ALA A 74 5.76 -26.78 0.59
CA ALA A 74 6.40 -25.61 1.16
C ALA A 74 7.34 -24.94 0.16
N GLU A 75 8.03 -25.71 -0.68
CA GLU A 75 8.85 -25.14 -1.74
C GLU A 75 8.03 -24.31 -2.72
N ILE A 76 6.83 -24.78 -3.08
CA ILE A 76 5.89 -24.02 -3.91
C ILE A 76 5.45 -22.73 -3.20
N VAL A 77 5.25 -22.77 -1.88
CA VAL A 77 4.95 -21.56 -1.09
C VAL A 77 6.12 -20.58 -1.16
N ARG A 78 7.37 -21.03 -0.92
CA ARG A 78 8.57 -20.18 -1.02
C ARG A 78 8.68 -19.56 -2.42
N GLU A 79 8.48 -20.37 -3.46
CA GLU A 79 8.48 -19.92 -4.86
C GLU A 79 7.44 -18.82 -5.12
N ILE A 80 6.21 -18.98 -4.62
CA ILE A 80 5.14 -17.98 -4.75
C ILE A 80 5.56 -16.65 -4.12
N PHE A 81 6.09 -16.68 -2.90
CA PHE A 81 6.52 -15.47 -2.19
C PHE A 81 7.71 -14.80 -2.88
N LEU A 82 8.72 -15.57 -3.31
CA LEU A 82 9.90 -15.06 -4.01
C LEU A 82 9.54 -14.42 -5.35
N LYS A 83 8.73 -15.09 -6.18
CA LYS A 83 8.27 -14.53 -7.46
C LYS A 83 7.45 -13.27 -7.25
N TYR A 84 6.56 -13.27 -6.27
CA TYR A 84 5.76 -12.07 -5.99
C TYR A 84 6.61 -10.89 -5.50
N ALA A 85 7.66 -11.16 -4.70
CA ALA A 85 8.65 -10.17 -4.28
C ALA A 85 9.49 -9.64 -5.45
N GLN A 86 9.71 -10.45 -6.49
CA GLN A 86 10.33 -10.07 -7.77
C GLN A 86 9.33 -9.40 -8.75
N ASP A 87 8.23 -8.85 -8.24
CA ASP A 87 7.19 -8.13 -8.99
C ASP A 87 6.33 -8.96 -9.96
N PHE A 88 6.46 -10.29 -9.97
CA PHE A 88 5.54 -11.12 -10.74
C PHE A 88 4.10 -10.99 -10.23
N LYS A 89 3.13 -11.03 -11.15
CA LYS A 89 1.71 -10.90 -10.81
C LYS A 89 1.18 -12.21 -10.24
N ALA A 90 0.31 -12.13 -9.22
CA ALA A 90 -0.38 -13.30 -8.68
C ALA A 90 -1.12 -14.13 -9.75
N ASN A 91 -1.64 -13.48 -10.81
CA ASN A 91 -2.25 -14.18 -11.96
C ASN A 91 -1.23 -14.99 -12.74
N SER A 92 -0.09 -14.37 -13.09
CA SER A 92 0.97 -15.04 -13.84
C SER A 92 1.53 -16.23 -13.06
N ILE A 93 1.70 -16.05 -11.74
CA ILE A 93 2.11 -17.12 -10.84
C ILE A 93 1.07 -18.25 -10.84
N ALA A 94 -0.23 -17.92 -10.71
CA ALA A 94 -1.29 -18.92 -10.73
C ALA A 94 -1.39 -19.67 -12.07
N ASP A 95 -1.22 -18.97 -13.20
CA ASP A 95 -1.26 -19.58 -14.54
C ASP A 95 -0.09 -20.55 -14.74
N GLU A 96 1.10 -20.23 -14.24
CA GLU A 96 2.27 -21.10 -14.27
C GLU A 96 2.09 -22.34 -13.38
N LEU A 97 1.59 -22.16 -12.15
CA LEU A 97 1.28 -23.28 -11.24
C LEU A 97 0.20 -24.20 -11.82
N LYS A 98 -0.78 -23.62 -12.51
CA LYS A 98 -1.83 -24.35 -13.23
C LYS A 98 -1.26 -25.12 -14.43
N ALA A 99 -0.33 -24.54 -15.19
CA ALA A 99 0.35 -25.22 -16.29
C ALA A 99 1.15 -26.43 -15.81
N ARG A 100 1.75 -26.35 -14.61
CA ARG A 100 2.40 -27.47 -13.92
C ARG A 100 1.43 -28.48 -13.28
N ASN A 101 0.11 -28.29 -13.44
CA ASN A 101 -0.95 -29.14 -12.89
C ASN A 101 -0.85 -29.34 -11.36
N LEU A 102 -0.33 -28.34 -10.63
CA LEU A 102 -0.23 -28.36 -9.18
C LEU A 102 -1.62 -28.21 -8.56
N ARG A 103 -1.90 -29.05 -7.56
CA ARG A 103 -3.24 -29.18 -6.96
C ARG A 103 -3.19 -29.06 -5.44
N ARG A 104 -4.29 -28.56 -4.91
CA ARG A 104 -4.60 -28.54 -3.48
C ARG A 104 -4.97 -29.96 -3.02
N LYS A 105 -4.92 -30.20 -1.71
CA LYS A 105 -5.35 -31.48 -1.08
C LYS A 105 -6.81 -31.88 -1.38
N ASN A 106 -7.66 -30.93 -1.77
CA ASN A 106 -9.03 -31.18 -2.20
C ASN A 106 -9.19 -31.36 -3.74
N GLY A 107 -8.09 -31.60 -4.46
CA GLY A 107 -8.07 -31.85 -5.91
C GLY A 107 -8.21 -30.61 -6.80
N LYS A 108 -8.51 -29.43 -6.24
CA LYS A 108 -8.66 -28.19 -7.00
C LYS A 108 -7.30 -27.57 -7.34
N LEU A 109 -7.17 -27.00 -8.54
CA LEU A 109 -5.96 -26.28 -8.98
C LEU A 109 -5.65 -25.07 -8.09
N LEU A 110 -4.39 -24.63 -8.05
CA LEU A 110 -3.99 -23.37 -7.41
C LEU A 110 -4.42 -22.19 -8.30
N ASP A 111 -5.62 -21.68 -8.06
CA ASP A 111 -6.18 -20.52 -8.76
C ASP A 111 -5.64 -19.18 -8.21
N GLN A 112 -5.86 -18.09 -8.95
CA GLN A 112 -5.45 -16.73 -8.55
C GLN A 112 -5.93 -16.38 -7.13
N LYS A 113 -7.17 -16.74 -6.78
CA LYS A 113 -7.75 -16.44 -5.44
C LYS A 113 -6.97 -17.15 -4.35
N PHE A 114 -6.54 -18.38 -4.60
CA PHE A 114 -5.76 -19.18 -3.68
C PHE A 114 -4.34 -18.64 -3.51
N VAL A 115 -3.67 -18.27 -4.60
CA VAL A 115 -2.34 -17.61 -4.54
C VAL A 115 -2.43 -16.32 -3.73
N TYR A 116 -3.48 -15.52 -3.96
CA TYR A 116 -3.72 -14.30 -3.17
C TYR A 116 -3.91 -14.60 -1.68
N ALA A 117 -4.66 -15.65 -1.35
CA ALA A 117 -4.85 -16.08 0.03
C ALA A 117 -3.54 -16.56 0.69
N ILE A 118 -2.63 -17.16 -0.06
CA ILE A 118 -1.29 -17.54 0.43
C ILE A 118 -0.49 -16.27 0.78
N LEU A 119 -0.39 -15.33 -0.14
CA LEU A 119 0.39 -14.09 0.00
C LEU A 119 -0.08 -13.15 1.13
N HIS A 120 -1.30 -13.36 1.65
CA HIS A 120 -1.90 -12.55 2.72
C HIS A 120 -1.98 -13.26 4.06
N ASN A 121 -1.47 -14.48 4.19
CA ASN A 121 -1.59 -15.26 5.42
C ASN A 121 -0.30 -15.18 6.27
N PRO A 122 -0.29 -14.46 7.41
CA PRO A 122 0.89 -14.33 8.27
C PRO A 122 1.31 -15.64 8.94
N ARG A 123 0.47 -16.69 8.87
CA ARG A 123 0.81 -18.01 9.44
C ARG A 123 2.04 -18.63 8.79
N TYR A 124 2.37 -18.25 7.55
CA TYR A 124 3.59 -18.71 6.88
C TYR A 124 4.89 -18.16 7.53
N THR A 125 4.82 -17.07 8.30
CA THR A 125 5.93 -16.57 9.13
C THR A 125 5.96 -17.20 10.53
N GLY A 126 5.06 -18.15 10.80
CA GLY A 126 4.87 -18.77 12.11
C GLY A 126 4.01 -17.97 13.10
N THR A 127 3.45 -16.83 12.68
CA THR A 127 2.66 -15.96 13.57
C THR A 127 1.15 -16.19 13.40
N VAL A 128 0.47 -16.44 14.51
CA VAL A 128 -0.99 -16.56 14.59
C VAL A 128 -1.54 -15.51 15.54
N ILE A 129 -2.51 -14.72 15.08
CA ILE A 129 -3.22 -13.74 15.92
C ILE A 129 -4.64 -14.22 16.14
N HIS A 130 -5.09 -14.22 17.38
CA HIS A 130 -6.48 -14.52 17.73
C HIS A 130 -6.89 -13.85 19.02
N LYS A 131 -8.07 -13.21 19.01
CA LYS A 131 -8.59 -12.43 20.14
C LYS A 131 -7.56 -11.43 20.72
N GLY A 132 -6.72 -10.87 19.85
CA GLY A 132 -5.67 -9.91 20.21
C GLY A 132 -4.36 -10.54 20.73
N GLU A 133 -4.30 -11.85 20.94
CA GLU A 133 -3.10 -12.53 21.40
C GLU A 133 -2.30 -13.11 20.24
N MET A 134 -0.96 -13.00 20.34
CA MET A 134 -0.03 -13.52 19.35
C MET A 134 0.60 -14.84 19.80
N TYR A 135 0.60 -15.83 18.91
CA TYR A 135 1.18 -17.15 19.12
C TYR A 135 2.21 -17.43 18.02
N ASN A 136 3.44 -17.77 18.41
CA ASN A 136 4.58 -17.96 17.50
C ASN A 136 5.04 -19.42 17.37
N ASN A 137 4.40 -20.34 18.07
CA ASN A 137 4.82 -21.74 18.21
C ASN A 137 3.85 -22.75 17.56
N ILE A 138 2.82 -22.27 16.86
CA ILE A 138 1.79 -23.13 16.26
C ILE A 138 2.21 -23.62 14.89
N TYR A 139 2.65 -22.72 14.01
CA TYR A 139 3.12 -23.06 12.66
C TYR A 139 4.63 -22.88 12.59
N PRO A 140 5.39 -23.90 12.14
CA PRO A 140 6.77 -23.69 11.75
C PRO A 140 6.86 -22.67 10.59
N PRO A 141 7.79 -21.71 10.62
CA PRO A 141 7.89 -20.71 9.56
C PRO A 141 8.39 -21.35 8.26
N ILE A 142 7.69 -21.08 7.14
CA ILE A 142 8.12 -21.44 5.78
C ILE A 142 8.86 -20.26 5.12
N ILE A 143 8.46 -19.04 5.45
CA ILE A 143 9.04 -17.80 4.90
C ILE A 143 9.67 -16.95 6.02
N SER A 144 10.66 -16.15 5.65
CA SER A 144 11.30 -15.21 6.57
C SER A 144 10.43 -13.97 6.81
N LYS A 145 10.67 -13.26 7.92
CA LYS A 145 9.95 -12.03 8.26
C LYS A 145 10.27 -10.90 7.29
N GLU A 146 11.49 -10.88 6.76
CA GLU A 146 11.98 -9.90 5.79
C GLU A 146 11.22 -10.04 4.46
N LEU A 147 11.15 -11.26 3.92
CA LEU A 147 10.40 -11.56 2.70
C LEU A 147 8.91 -11.25 2.87
N TRP A 148 8.34 -11.57 4.04
CA TRP A 148 6.96 -11.22 4.36
C TRP A 148 6.74 -9.71 4.38
N THR A 149 7.66 -8.95 4.97
CA THR A 149 7.55 -7.49 5.04
C THR A 149 7.59 -6.87 3.65
N GLN A 150 8.47 -7.34 2.77
CA GLN A 150 8.54 -6.92 1.37
C GLN A 150 7.23 -7.22 0.63
N VAL A 151 6.70 -8.44 0.73
CA VAL A 151 5.44 -8.82 0.09
C VAL A 151 4.25 -8.03 0.64
N ASN A 152 4.24 -7.75 1.94
CA ASN A 152 3.18 -6.96 2.57
C ASN A 152 3.22 -5.50 2.11
N ALA A 153 4.41 -4.90 1.92
CA ALA A 153 4.55 -3.58 1.32
C ALA A 153 3.93 -3.53 -0.09
N ILE A 154 4.26 -4.51 -0.95
CA ILE A 154 3.67 -4.66 -2.29
C ILE A 154 2.13 -4.78 -2.21
N ASN A 155 1.61 -5.56 -1.26
CA ASN A 155 0.16 -5.72 -1.06
C ASN A 155 -0.52 -4.42 -0.61
N GLN A 156 0.10 -3.65 0.30
CA GLN A 156 -0.41 -2.36 0.75
C GLN A 156 -0.41 -1.33 -0.38
N GLU A 157 0.65 -1.26 -1.17
CA GLU A 157 0.71 -0.41 -2.36
C GLU A 157 -0.38 -0.78 -3.38
N ASN A 158 -0.58 -2.07 -3.63
CA ASN A 158 -1.62 -2.56 -4.54
C ASN A 158 -3.04 -2.23 -4.02
N LYS A 159 -3.25 -2.17 -2.69
CA LYS A 159 -4.52 -1.77 -2.09
C LYS A 159 -4.81 -0.27 -2.30
N LEU A 160 -3.79 0.57 -2.20
CA LEU A 160 -3.88 2.01 -2.44
C LEU A 160 -4.07 2.33 -3.93
N SER A 161 -3.40 1.58 -4.81
CA SER A 161 -3.40 1.79 -6.26
C SER A 161 -3.73 0.51 -7.05
N PRO A 162 -4.97 -0.03 -6.98
CA PRO A 162 -5.37 -1.29 -7.62
C PRO A 162 -5.32 -1.25 -9.17
N SER A 163 -4.99 -0.10 -9.75
CA SER A 163 -4.90 0.13 -11.18
C SER A 163 -3.48 0.05 -11.76
N ARG A 164 -2.42 0.11 -10.93
CA ARG A 164 -1.02 0.17 -11.40
C ARG A 164 -0.55 -1.07 -12.18
N LYS A 165 -1.09 -2.27 -11.91
CA LYS A 165 -0.67 -3.54 -12.56
C LYS A 165 -1.57 -4.02 -13.73
N LYS A 166 -2.52 -3.22 -14.24
CA LYS A 166 -3.37 -3.58 -15.40
C LYS A 166 -2.68 -3.33 -16.75
N ASP A 167 -1.68 -4.16 -17.03
CA ASP A 167 -0.70 -3.94 -18.11
C ASP A 167 -1.00 -4.67 -19.43
N ILE A 168 -2.25 -5.01 -19.72
CA ILE A 168 -2.58 -5.64 -21.01
C ILE A 168 -2.66 -4.59 -22.13
N PHE A 169 -2.97 -3.32 -21.80
CA PHE A 169 -3.16 -2.25 -22.79
C PHE A 169 -2.53 -0.90 -22.41
N ASN A 170 -1.67 -0.87 -21.37
CA ASN A 170 -0.89 0.32 -20.95
C ASN A 170 -1.70 1.62 -20.84
N TYR A 171 -2.82 1.61 -20.11
CA TYR A 171 -3.62 2.81 -19.82
C TYR A 171 -2.95 3.65 -18.72
N VAL A 172 -2.29 4.74 -19.10
CA VAL A 172 -1.43 5.55 -18.22
C VAL A 172 -2.24 6.25 -17.13
N LEU A 173 -3.48 6.67 -17.44
CA LEU A 173 -4.38 7.35 -16.49
C LEU A 173 -5.22 6.40 -15.62
N SER A 174 -4.86 5.11 -15.59
CA SER A 174 -5.64 4.11 -14.86
C SER A 174 -5.69 4.42 -13.36
N GLY A 175 -6.90 4.59 -12.83
CA GLY A 175 -7.13 4.90 -11.42
C GLY A 175 -7.05 6.38 -11.07
N LYS A 176 -6.64 7.24 -12.01
CA LYS A 176 -6.56 8.71 -11.83
C LYS A 176 -7.61 9.48 -12.64
N LEU A 177 -8.30 8.83 -13.58
CA LEU A 177 -9.29 9.47 -14.46
C LEU A 177 -10.72 9.38 -13.92
N PHE A 178 -11.39 10.53 -13.84
CA PHE A 178 -12.77 10.70 -13.37
C PHE A 178 -13.64 11.38 -14.42
N CYS A 179 -14.93 11.06 -14.40
CA CYS A 179 -15.92 11.71 -15.22
C CYS A 179 -16.43 12.98 -14.53
N GLY A 180 -16.24 14.14 -15.14
CA GLY A 180 -16.72 15.43 -14.62
C GLY A 180 -18.24 15.60 -14.63
N ILE A 181 -19.01 14.67 -15.22
CA ILE A 181 -20.48 14.73 -15.20
C ILE A 181 -21.03 13.99 -13.97
N CYS A 182 -20.71 12.70 -13.82
CA CYS A 182 -21.26 11.88 -12.74
C CYS A 182 -20.28 11.61 -11.60
N LYS A 183 -19.06 12.19 -11.67
CA LYS A 183 -17.98 12.11 -10.67
C LYS A 183 -17.46 10.69 -10.37
N HIS A 184 -17.83 9.72 -11.21
CA HIS A 184 -17.36 8.35 -11.09
C HIS A 184 -16.09 8.14 -11.91
N ARG A 185 -15.31 7.13 -11.52
CA ARG A 185 -14.10 6.73 -12.24
C ARG A 185 -14.40 6.32 -13.68
N MET A 186 -13.43 6.60 -14.56
CA MET A 186 -13.42 6.10 -15.92
C MET A 186 -12.52 4.86 -16.01
N ARG A 187 -12.81 3.96 -16.95
CA ARG A 187 -12.03 2.74 -17.20
C ARG A 187 -11.55 2.71 -18.65
N GLY A 188 -10.41 2.07 -18.88
CA GLY A 188 -9.97 1.70 -20.22
C GLY A 188 -10.85 0.59 -20.82
N THR A 189 -11.16 0.68 -22.11
CA THR A 189 -11.84 -0.34 -22.91
C THR A 189 -11.26 -0.37 -24.31
N SER A 190 -11.12 -1.56 -24.87
CA SER A 190 -10.80 -1.73 -26.30
C SER A 190 -12.06 -2.04 -27.09
N GLY A 191 -12.02 -1.76 -28.39
CA GLY A 191 -12.99 -2.23 -29.37
C GLY A 191 -12.27 -2.53 -30.68
N THR A 192 -12.61 -3.65 -31.31
CA THR A 192 -12.03 -4.07 -32.59
C THR A 192 -12.93 -3.57 -33.72
N SER A 193 -12.34 -2.92 -34.71
CA SER A 193 -13.04 -2.46 -35.91
C SER A 193 -13.41 -3.63 -36.82
N HIS A 194 -14.27 -3.37 -37.81
CA HIS A 194 -14.58 -4.33 -38.87
C HIS A 194 -13.35 -4.71 -39.71
N THR A 195 -12.28 -3.90 -39.68
CA THR A 195 -11.00 -4.15 -40.37
C THR A 195 -10.02 -4.97 -39.53
N GLY A 196 -10.40 -5.38 -38.32
CA GLY A 196 -9.54 -6.13 -37.38
C GLY A 196 -8.61 -5.25 -36.55
N GLU A 197 -8.61 -3.93 -36.76
CA GLU A 197 -7.79 -2.98 -35.99
C GLU A 197 -8.39 -2.76 -34.60
N THR A 198 -7.56 -2.82 -33.55
CA THR A 198 -8.03 -2.62 -32.17
C THR A 198 -7.80 -1.19 -31.73
N HIS A 199 -8.88 -0.51 -31.34
CA HIS A 199 -8.83 0.86 -30.83
C HIS A 199 -9.06 0.89 -29.32
N HIS A 200 -8.41 1.84 -28.63
CA HIS A 200 -8.46 1.98 -27.17
C HIS A 200 -9.12 3.28 -26.74
N TYR A 201 -9.99 3.19 -25.74
CA TYR A 201 -10.81 4.29 -25.26
C TYR A 201 -10.90 4.31 -23.73
N TYR A 202 -11.14 5.50 -23.16
CA TYR A 202 -11.63 5.65 -21.80
C TYR A 202 -13.15 5.85 -21.81
N ILE A 203 -13.85 5.10 -20.96
CA ILE A 203 -15.31 5.19 -20.79
C ILE A 203 -15.68 5.38 -19.32
N CYS A 204 -16.72 6.16 -19.06
CA CYS A 204 -17.29 6.30 -17.72
C CYS A 204 -17.91 4.97 -17.23
N LEU A 205 -17.58 4.55 -16.00
CA LEU A 205 -18.11 3.32 -15.41
C LEU A 205 -19.64 3.36 -15.25
N SER A 206 -20.17 4.54 -14.92
CA SER A 206 -21.61 4.74 -14.69
C SER A 206 -22.41 4.89 -15.99
N ARG A 207 -21.78 4.79 -17.16
CA ARG A 207 -22.50 4.84 -18.44
C ARG A 207 -23.45 3.67 -18.62
N LYS A 208 -23.05 2.44 -18.23
CA LYS A 208 -23.92 1.26 -18.31
C LYS A 208 -24.89 1.15 -17.13
N ARG A 209 -24.49 1.63 -15.94
CA ARG A 209 -25.27 1.46 -14.70
C ARG A 209 -26.28 2.59 -14.44
N CYS A 210 -25.93 3.81 -14.81
CA CYS A 210 -26.67 5.03 -14.46
C CYS A 210 -26.86 5.96 -15.66
N ALA A 211 -26.76 5.45 -16.90
CA ALA A 211 -26.97 6.19 -18.14
C ALA A 211 -26.20 7.53 -18.25
N CYS A 212 -24.99 7.61 -17.70
CA CYS A 212 -24.18 8.83 -17.75
C CYS A 212 -23.91 9.28 -19.21
N PRO A 213 -24.15 10.56 -19.57
CA PRO A 213 -24.02 11.06 -20.94
C PRO A 213 -22.56 11.28 -21.40
N CYS A 214 -21.58 11.02 -20.53
CA CYS A 214 -20.16 11.18 -20.85
C CYS A 214 -19.74 10.31 -22.04
N LYS A 215 -19.26 10.97 -23.10
CA LYS A 215 -18.79 10.31 -24.33
C LYS A 215 -17.47 9.56 -24.08
N PRO A 216 -17.20 8.46 -24.82
CA PRO A 216 -15.88 7.83 -24.82
C PRO A 216 -14.86 8.80 -25.37
N VAL A 217 -13.64 8.73 -24.85
CA VAL A 217 -12.51 9.49 -25.38
C VAL A 217 -11.40 8.53 -25.78
N LYS A 218 -10.75 8.80 -26.92
CA LYS A 218 -9.64 7.97 -27.42
C LYS A 218 -8.47 8.04 -26.43
N LYS A 219 -7.86 6.88 -26.16
CA LYS A 219 -6.74 6.72 -25.22
C LYS A 219 -5.60 7.68 -25.53
N GLN A 220 -5.06 7.61 -26.76
CA GLN A 220 -3.89 8.40 -27.19
C GLN A 220 -4.16 9.90 -27.00
N ILE A 221 -5.25 10.42 -27.57
CA ILE A 221 -5.62 11.84 -27.49
C ILE A 221 -5.63 12.32 -26.03
N LEU A 222 -6.33 11.62 -25.13
CA LEU A 222 -6.43 12.05 -23.74
C LEU A 222 -5.08 11.97 -23.02
N GLU A 223 -4.36 10.87 -23.19
CA GLU A 223 -3.06 10.68 -22.55
C GLU A 223 -2.03 11.70 -23.08
N ASP A 224 -2.05 12.05 -24.37
CA ASP A 224 -1.14 13.03 -24.97
C ASP A 224 -1.39 14.41 -24.39
N TYR A 225 -2.66 14.81 -24.26
CA TYR A 225 -3.01 16.09 -23.62
C TYR A 225 -2.51 16.16 -22.18
N VAL A 226 -2.72 15.11 -21.37
CA VAL A 226 -2.28 15.10 -19.97
C VAL A 226 -0.75 15.17 -19.88
N ILE A 227 -0.03 14.40 -20.71
CA ILE A 227 1.43 14.39 -20.71
C ILE A 227 1.99 15.74 -21.16
N GLN A 228 1.50 16.28 -22.27
CA GLN A 228 1.95 17.58 -22.77
C GLN A 228 1.65 18.72 -21.79
N ALA A 229 0.46 18.73 -21.18
CA ALA A 229 0.12 19.71 -20.16
C ALA A 229 1.06 19.61 -18.95
N THR A 230 1.36 18.39 -18.50
CA THR A 230 2.28 18.13 -17.38
C THR A 230 3.71 18.56 -17.70
N ILE A 231 4.22 18.22 -18.89
CA ILE A 231 5.55 18.65 -19.33
C ILE A 231 5.63 20.18 -19.44
N ALA A 232 4.63 20.81 -20.04
CA ALA A 232 4.60 22.28 -20.18
C ALA A 232 4.54 22.96 -18.81
N MET A 233 3.78 22.40 -17.88
CA MET A 233 3.66 22.86 -16.49
C MET A 233 4.99 22.73 -15.73
N LEU A 234 5.68 21.59 -15.87
CA LEU A 234 6.99 21.35 -15.26
C LEU A 234 8.11 22.22 -15.88
N ARG A 235 8.00 22.62 -17.15
CA ARG A 235 8.99 23.50 -17.83
C ARG A 235 8.87 24.97 -17.46
N ARG A 236 7.68 25.47 -17.14
CA ARG A 236 7.43 26.91 -17.05
C ARG A 236 7.70 27.51 -15.67
N ASN A 237 7.76 26.69 -14.63
CA ASN A 237 7.85 27.17 -13.26
C ASN A 237 9.07 26.56 -12.56
N SER A 238 9.65 27.29 -11.61
CA SER A 238 10.71 26.87 -10.67
C SER A 238 10.30 25.72 -9.72
N ILE A 239 9.34 24.91 -10.15
CA ILE A 239 8.76 23.79 -9.43
C ILE A 239 9.71 22.61 -9.43
N ILE A 240 10.46 22.38 -10.50
CA ILE A 240 11.51 21.35 -10.49
C ILE A 240 12.53 21.69 -9.40
N THR A 241 12.94 22.95 -9.30
CA THR A 241 13.81 23.45 -8.23
C THR A 241 13.16 23.30 -6.86
N LYS A 242 11.90 23.71 -6.67
CA LYS A 242 11.18 23.51 -5.39
C LYS A 242 11.06 22.04 -4.99
N ILE A 243 10.80 21.14 -5.95
CA ILE A 243 10.72 19.70 -5.72
C ILE A 243 12.09 19.16 -5.33
N ALA A 244 13.16 19.61 -6.00
CA ALA A 244 14.51 19.27 -5.65
C ALA A 244 14.84 19.73 -4.21
N GLU A 245 14.50 20.96 -3.84
CA GLU A 245 14.63 21.47 -2.47
C GLU A 245 13.84 20.64 -1.44
N THR A 246 12.59 20.28 -1.72
CA THR A 246 11.79 19.43 -0.83
C THR A 246 12.38 18.03 -0.69
N ILE A 247 12.86 17.41 -1.79
CA ILE A 247 13.52 16.10 -1.76
C ILE A 247 14.77 16.15 -0.87
N VAL A 248 15.59 17.19 -1.01
CA VAL A 248 16.78 17.39 -0.17
C VAL A 248 16.38 17.58 1.29
N LYS A 249 15.39 18.42 1.60
CA LYS A 249 14.87 18.61 2.98
C LYS A 249 14.33 17.33 3.61
N VAL A 250 13.57 16.53 2.85
CA VAL A 250 13.04 15.24 3.32
C VAL A 250 14.16 14.24 3.53
N HIS A 251 15.14 14.19 2.62
CA HIS A 251 16.32 13.34 2.77
C HIS A 251 17.10 13.73 4.04
N GLU A 252 17.35 15.02 4.27
CA GLU A 252 17.96 15.54 5.50
C GLU A 252 17.16 15.20 6.76
N LYS A 253 15.83 15.19 6.69
CA LYS A 253 14.97 14.82 7.82
C LYS A 253 15.03 13.32 8.10
N ILE A 254 14.99 12.47 7.08
CA ILE A 254 15.15 11.02 7.21
C ILE A 254 16.54 10.68 7.79
N ILE A 255 17.58 11.41 7.40
CA ILE A 255 18.91 11.30 8.01
C ILE A 255 18.86 11.64 9.50
N ARG A 256 18.19 12.74 9.87
CA ARG A 256 18.06 13.16 11.27
C ARG A 256 17.25 12.18 12.12
N ASP A 257 16.20 11.60 11.55
CA ASP A 257 15.25 10.72 12.23
C ASP A 257 15.67 9.23 12.19
N ASP A 258 16.85 8.88 11.67
CA ASP A 258 17.31 7.50 11.68
C ASP A 258 17.50 7.00 13.11
N SER A 259 16.52 6.21 13.56
CA SER A 259 16.50 5.62 14.90
C SER A 259 17.76 4.81 15.22
N GLY A 260 18.38 4.18 14.21
CA GLY A 260 19.64 3.45 14.38
C GLY A 260 20.80 4.36 14.77
N LEU A 261 21.00 5.44 14.00
CA LEU A 261 22.00 6.47 14.29
C LEU A 261 21.76 7.14 15.65
N GLN A 262 20.51 7.48 15.98
CA GLN A 262 20.16 8.10 17.27
C GLN A 262 20.44 7.18 18.47
N ILE A 263 20.18 5.88 18.33
CA ILE A 263 20.51 4.88 19.36
C ILE A 263 22.02 4.80 19.57
N LEU A 264 22.81 4.74 18.50
CA LEU A 264 24.28 4.70 18.57
C LEU A 264 24.85 5.97 19.23
N MET A 265 24.33 7.15 18.87
CA MET A 265 24.71 8.42 19.49
C MET A 265 24.38 8.45 20.99
N LYS A 266 23.19 7.96 21.37
CA LYS A 266 22.78 7.88 22.78
C LYS A 266 23.68 6.92 23.58
N GLN A 267 23.99 5.75 23.03
CA GLN A 267 24.87 4.76 23.68
C GLN A 267 26.28 5.32 23.91
N ARG A 268 26.84 6.06 22.94
CA ARG A 268 28.10 6.79 23.10
C ARG A 268 28.02 7.81 24.24
N ASP A 269 26.95 8.60 24.30
CA ASP A 269 26.81 9.66 25.31
C ASP A 269 26.56 9.10 26.72
N ASP A 270 25.86 7.97 26.83
CA ASP A 270 25.72 7.24 28.10
C ASP A 270 27.09 6.69 28.56
N ALA A 271 27.90 6.14 27.66
CA ALA A 271 29.25 5.65 27.97
C ALA A 271 30.21 6.79 28.37
N LYS A 272 30.16 7.95 27.69
CA LYS A 272 30.92 9.16 28.06
C LYS A 272 30.53 9.66 29.45
N ARG A 273 29.22 9.74 29.74
CA ARG A 273 28.73 10.12 31.09
C ARG A 273 29.19 9.14 32.17
N ALA A 274 29.20 7.83 31.88
CA ALA A 274 29.72 6.84 32.81
C ALA A 274 31.23 7.02 33.07
N ALA A 275 32.01 7.33 32.03
CA ALA A 275 33.45 7.62 32.17
C ALA A 275 33.68 8.89 32.99
N ASP A 276 32.95 9.98 32.72
CA ASP A 276 33.02 11.24 33.47
C ASP A 276 32.68 11.05 34.95
N ASN A 277 31.71 10.20 35.26
CA ASN A 277 31.35 9.90 36.65
C ASN A 277 32.47 9.15 37.39
N ILE A 278 33.19 8.25 36.71
CA ILE A 278 34.36 7.58 37.28
C ILE A 278 35.50 8.58 37.50
N ILE A 279 35.74 9.48 36.54
CA ILE A 279 36.74 10.55 36.69
C ILE A 279 36.42 11.44 37.90
N LYS A 280 35.17 11.86 38.07
CA LYS A 280 34.72 12.63 39.24
C LYS A 280 34.91 11.88 40.57
N ALA A 281 34.70 10.56 40.59
CA ALA A 281 34.95 9.75 41.79
C ALA A 281 36.44 9.69 42.14
N ILE A 282 37.32 9.63 41.13
CA ILE A 282 38.77 9.69 41.30
C ILE A 282 39.20 11.06 41.84
N GLU A 283 38.63 12.16 41.34
CA GLU A 283 38.89 13.52 41.84
C GLU A 283 38.52 13.67 43.33
N GLN A 284 37.53 12.92 43.81
CA GLN A 284 37.11 12.87 45.21
C GLN A 284 37.98 11.93 46.08
N GLY A 285 39.02 11.33 45.52
CA GLY A 285 39.95 10.44 46.24
C GLY A 285 39.47 9.01 46.41
N ILE A 286 38.40 8.59 45.71
CA ILE A 286 37.88 7.22 45.73
C ILE A 286 38.56 6.44 44.60
N ILE A 287 39.76 5.91 44.86
CA ILE A 287 40.54 5.14 43.89
C ILE A 287 40.57 3.66 44.31
N MET A 288 40.05 2.79 43.46
CA MET A 288 40.08 1.33 43.60
C MET A 288 40.65 0.74 42.30
N ASP A 289 41.48 -0.31 42.36
CA ASP A 289 42.14 -0.90 41.18
C ASP A 289 41.16 -1.25 40.04
N LEU A 290 39.93 -1.64 40.40
CA LEU A 290 38.85 -1.97 39.47
C LEU A 290 38.38 -0.79 38.59
N THR A 291 38.67 0.45 39.00
CA THR A 291 38.25 1.67 38.25
C THR A 291 39.02 1.83 36.94
N LYS A 292 40.28 1.42 36.89
CA LYS A 292 41.13 1.50 35.69
C LYS A 292 40.59 0.59 34.57
N ASP A 293 40.28 -0.66 34.91
CA ASP A 293 39.78 -1.64 33.95
C ASP A 293 38.42 -1.21 33.39
N ARG A 294 37.54 -0.67 34.24
CA ARG A 294 36.24 -0.16 33.81
C ARG A 294 36.35 1.06 32.90
N LEU A 295 37.30 1.95 33.15
CA LEU A 295 37.53 3.14 32.33
C LEU A 295 38.09 2.76 30.96
N MET A 296 39.01 1.78 30.90
CA MET A 296 39.49 1.22 29.63
C MET A 296 38.36 0.52 28.84
N GLU A 297 37.44 -0.18 29.51
CA GLU A 297 36.29 -0.80 28.86
C GLU A 297 35.35 0.25 28.25
N LEU A 298 35.03 1.31 29.00
CA LEU A 298 34.19 2.41 28.51
C LEU A 298 34.84 3.16 27.35
N GLN A 299 36.16 3.39 27.39
CA GLN A 299 36.89 4.00 26.29
C GLN A 299 36.77 3.15 25.01
N ASN A 300 37.00 1.84 25.12
CA ASN A 300 36.85 0.92 23.99
C ASN A 300 35.41 0.83 23.47
N GLN A 301 34.40 1.11 24.30
CA GLN A 301 33.00 1.19 23.85
C GLN A 301 32.74 2.50 23.10
N ILE A 302 33.25 3.62 23.61
CA ILE A 302 33.15 4.94 22.95
C ILE A 302 33.77 4.89 21.56
N ASP A 303 34.99 4.37 21.44
CA ASP A 303 35.71 4.29 20.16
C ASP A 303 34.95 3.42 19.14
N ARG A 304 34.36 2.30 19.60
CA ARG A 304 33.51 1.44 18.76
C ARG A 304 32.25 2.16 18.29
N TYR A 305 31.54 2.83 19.20
CA TYR A 305 30.35 3.60 18.83
C TYR A 305 30.68 4.74 17.87
N GLU A 306 31.83 5.40 18.01
CA GLU A 306 32.26 6.45 17.08
C GLU A 306 32.57 5.91 15.68
N ILE A 307 33.16 4.71 15.57
CA ILE A 307 33.36 4.02 14.28
C ILE A 307 32.02 3.64 13.65
N ASP A 308 31.09 3.07 14.43
CA ASP A 308 29.78 2.64 13.95
C ASP A 308 28.92 3.82 13.50
N ILE A 309 28.95 4.94 14.24
CA ILE A 309 28.31 6.21 13.87
C ILE A 309 28.89 6.71 12.54
N ASN A 310 30.22 6.75 12.39
CA ASN A 310 30.84 7.20 11.15
C ASN A 310 30.47 6.31 9.96
N HIS A 311 30.41 4.99 10.14
CA HIS A 311 30.02 4.07 9.07
C HIS A 311 28.53 4.18 8.70
N ALA A 312 27.65 4.35 9.70
CA ALA A 312 26.23 4.61 9.49
C ALA A 312 26.02 5.95 8.77
N MET A 313 26.75 6.99 9.15
CA MET A 313 26.74 8.28 8.45
C MET A 313 27.25 8.13 7.01
N GLN A 314 28.36 7.41 6.77
CA GLN A 314 28.93 7.19 5.43
C GLN A 314 27.99 6.46 4.47
N LYS A 315 27.22 5.48 4.94
CA LYS A 315 26.16 4.84 4.14
C LYS A 315 25.06 5.80 3.70
N THR A 316 24.95 6.94 4.37
CA THR A 316 23.91 7.95 4.18
C THR A 316 24.43 9.20 3.46
N TYR A 317 25.74 9.32 3.21
CA TYR A 317 26.45 10.48 2.66
C TYR A 317 26.38 10.66 1.13
N ALA A 318 25.42 10.05 0.44
CA ALA A 318 25.04 10.60 -0.87
C ALA A 318 24.22 11.88 -0.61
N HIS A 319 24.86 12.93 -0.10
CA HIS A 319 24.23 14.24 0.04
C HIS A 319 23.84 14.72 -1.36
N LEU A 320 22.60 14.45 -1.71
CA LEU A 320 21.98 14.93 -2.93
C LEU A 320 21.93 16.45 -2.84
N THR A 321 22.66 17.12 -3.73
CA THR A 321 22.52 18.57 -3.89
C THR A 321 21.26 18.89 -4.69
N VAL A 322 20.68 20.07 -4.48
CA VAL A 322 19.50 20.54 -5.23
C VAL A 322 19.78 20.49 -6.74
N ASP A 323 20.98 20.90 -7.17
CA ASP A 323 21.41 20.88 -8.57
C ASP A 323 21.51 19.45 -9.16
N GLU A 324 22.02 18.48 -8.39
CA GLU A 324 22.09 17.08 -8.83
C GLU A 324 20.70 16.45 -8.96
N VAL A 325 19.81 16.73 -8.01
CA VAL A 325 18.42 16.28 -8.05
C VAL A 325 17.70 16.94 -9.22
N GLU A 326 17.88 18.24 -9.42
CA GLU A 326 17.30 18.98 -10.55
C GLU A 326 17.80 18.40 -11.87
N LYS A 327 19.11 18.21 -12.06
CA LYS A 327 19.69 17.62 -13.27
C LYS A 327 19.17 16.19 -13.51
N PHE A 328 19.04 15.38 -12.45
CA PHE A 328 18.47 14.04 -12.53
C PHE A 328 16.99 14.08 -12.94
N LEU A 329 16.19 14.93 -12.31
CA LEU A 329 14.78 15.13 -12.63
C LEU A 329 14.63 15.59 -14.07
N LEU A 330 15.36 16.61 -14.50
CA LEU A 330 15.36 17.09 -15.89
C LEU A 330 15.65 15.96 -16.89
N THR A 331 16.66 15.13 -16.61
CA THR A 331 17.05 14.01 -17.49
C THR A 331 15.97 12.91 -17.56
N LYS A 332 15.28 12.62 -16.45
CA LYS A 332 14.28 11.53 -16.37
C LYS A 332 12.86 11.97 -16.73
N VAL A 333 12.51 13.23 -16.47
CA VAL A 333 11.20 13.85 -16.71
C VAL A 333 11.09 14.33 -18.16
N PHE A 334 12.18 14.83 -18.75
CA PHE A 334 12.25 15.24 -20.15
C PHE A 334 12.91 14.19 -21.06
N GLY A 335 12.89 12.92 -20.65
CA GLY A 335 13.12 11.80 -21.57
C GLY A 335 12.06 11.77 -22.69
N ASP A 336 12.14 10.78 -23.57
CA ASP A 336 11.22 10.64 -24.71
C ASP A 336 9.74 10.57 -24.23
N PRO A 337 8.89 11.57 -24.54
CA PRO A 337 7.47 11.57 -24.15
C PRO A 337 6.66 10.45 -24.81
N ASP A 338 7.20 9.82 -25.86
CA ASP A 338 6.58 8.69 -26.52
C ASP A 338 6.90 7.35 -25.84
N ASP A 339 7.93 7.30 -24.96
CA ASP A 339 8.21 6.12 -24.14
C ASP A 339 7.14 5.95 -23.06
N ILE A 340 6.44 4.83 -23.12
CA ILE A 340 5.40 4.46 -22.16
C ILE A 340 5.90 4.43 -20.71
N LYS A 341 7.18 4.11 -20.47
CA LYS A 341 7.79 4.13 -19.13
C LYS A 341 7.87 5.54 -18.58
N VAL A 342 8.31 6.49 -19.40
CA VAL A 342 8.38 7.92 -19.06
C VAL A 342 6.98 8.47 -18.80
N ARG A 343 6.01 8.18 -19.67
CA ARG A 343 4.61 8.61 -19.49
C ARG A 343 4.01 8.11 -18.18
N LYS A 344 4.23 6.83 -17.84
CA LYS A 344 3.81 6.24 -16.56
C LYS A 344 4.49 6.91 -15.37
N LEU A 345 5.79 7.19 -15.46
CA LEU A 345 6.52 7.89 -14.40
C LEU A 345 5.93 9.29 -14.17
N LEU A 346 5.77 10.08 -15.23
CA LEU A 346 5.21 11.43 -15.15
C LEU A 346 3.83 11.44 -14.48
N VAL A 347 2.92 10.60 -14.96
CA VAL A 347 1.57 10.54 -14.41
C VAL A 347 1.58 10.01 -12.98
N ASN A 348 2.35 8.97 -12.67
CA ASN A 348 2.36 8.38 -11.33
C ASN A 348 2.92 9.33 -10.28
N THR A 349 3.96 10.09 -10.62
CA THR A 349 4.65 11.01 -9.71
C THR A 349 3.86 12.31 -9.54
N PHE A 350 3.55 13.02 -10.63
CA PHE A 350 3.09 14.41 -10.54
C PHE A 350 1.57 14.55 -10.55
N VAL A 351 0.85 13.68 -11.25
CA VAL A 351 -0.60 13.84 -11.42
C VAL A 351 -1.33 13.20 -10.24
N ARG A 352 -2.19 13.95 -9.56
CA ARG A 352 -3.09 13.43 -8.52
C ARG A 352 -4.30 12.78 -9.16
N GLU A 353 -5.14 13.59 -9.80
CA GLU A 353 -6.28 13.12 -10.58
C GLU A 353 -6.51 13.95 -11.84
N VAL A 354 -7.34 13.40 -12.72
CA VAL A 354 -7.73 14.00 -13.99
C VAL A 354 -9.23 13.91 -14.12
N ILE A 355 -9.90 15.04 -14.31
CA ILE A 355 -11.36 15.11 -14.46
C ILE A 355 -11.70 15.48 -15.91
N TRP A 356 -12.45 14.60 -16.58
CA TRP A 356 -12.86 14.74 -17.97
C TRP A 356 -14.35 15.06 -18.10
N TYR A 357 -14.66 16.23 -18.67
CA TYR A 357 -16.04 16.70 -18.87
C TYR A 357 -16.58 16.43 -20.28
N GLY A 358 -15.73 16.04 -21.23
CA GLY A 358 -16.11 15.78 -22.63
C GLY A 358 -15.55 16.81 -23.61
N ASP A 359 -15.43 18.06 -23.16
CA ASP A 359 -14.91 19.21 -23.90
C ASP A 359 -13.80 19.95 -23.16
N ARG A 360 -13.79 19.85 -21.83
CA ARG A 360 -12.74 20.37 -20.94
C ARG A 360 -12.12 19.26 -20.10
N LEU A 361 -10.86 19.49 -19.73
CA LEU A 361 -10.04 18.64 -18.89
C LEU A 361 -9.50 19.46 -17.72
N VAL A 362 -9.60 18.92 -16.51
CA VAL A 362 -8.97 19.47 -15.30
C VAL A 362 -7.94 18.46 -14.81
N ILE A 363 -6.73 18.92 -14.52
CA ILE A 363 -5.63 18.11 -13.99
C ILE A 363 -5.25 18.69 -12.64
N THR A 364 -5.24 17.85 -11.60
CA THR A 364 -4.72 18.20 -10.28
C THR A 364 -3.37 17.51 -10.06
N TYR A 365 -2.47 18.15 -9.34
CA TYR A 365 -1.09 17.70 -9.17
C TYR A 365 -0.71 17.50 -7.69
N ASN A 366 0.27 16.63 -7.44
CA ASN A 366 0.79 16.28 -6.11
C ASN A 366 1.93 17.23 -5.68
N PHE A 367 1.64 18.48 -5.32
CA PHE A 367 2.68 19.43 -4.85
C PHE A 367 2.61 19.78 -3.37
N GLN A 368 1.73 19.15 -2.58
CA GLN A 368 1.62 19.42 -1.14
C GLN A 368 2.54 18.53 -0.31
N GLU A 369 3.14 19.12 0.73
CA GLU A 369 4.05 18.46 1.69
C GLU A 369 3.34 17.41 2.56
N ASP A 370 2.02 17.54 2.76
CA ASP A 370 1.20 16.58 3.50
C ASP A 370 -0.03 16.15 2.68
N VAL A 371 0.08 15.04 1.96
CA VAL A 371 -1.08 14.40 1.34
C VAL A 371 -1.54 13.28 2.27
N ALA A 372 -2.55 13.56 3.10
CA ALA A 372 -3.30 12.49 3.74
C ALA A 372 -3.81 11.55 2.63
N PRO A 373 -3.67 10.21 2.73
CA PRO A 373 -4.17 9.30 1.72
C PRO A 373 -5.70 9.26 1.78
N GLU A 374 -6.32 10.25 1.15
CA GLU A 374 -7.77 10.35 1.08
C GLU A 374 -8.32 9.30 0.12
N LYS A 375 -9.44 8.69 0.53
CA LYS A 375 -10.17 7.81 -0.37
C LYS A 375 -10.79 8.68 -1.46
N LEU A 376 -10.27 8.53 -2.67
CA LEU A 376 -10.84 9.07 -3.92
C LEU A 376 -12.30 8.58 -4.11
N THR A 377 -13.24 9.34 -3.55
CA THR A 377 -14.69 9.10 -3.55
C THR A 377 -15.41 10.14 -4.41
N LYS A 378 -16.72 9.98 -4.62
CA LYS A 378 -17.53 10.97 -5.34
C LYS A 378 -17.51 12.35 -4.65
N LEU A 379 -17.56 12.35 -3.32
CA LEU A 379 -17.52 13.57 -2.49
C LEU A 379 -16.18 14.31 -2.67
N HIS A 380 -15.07 13.58 -2.69
CA HIS A 380 -13.74 14.15 -2.94
C HIS A 380 -13.67 14.90 -4.28
N ILE A 381 -14.25 14.36 -5.36
CA ILE A 381 -14.25 15.07 -6.66
C ILE A 381 -15.12 16.34 -6.61
N GLU A 382 -16.20 16.35 -5.83
CA GLU A 382 -17.04 17.55 -5.64
C GLU A 382 -16.30 18.62 -4.82
N GLU A 383 -15.48 18.21 -3.85
CA GLU A 383 -14.61 19.11 -3.08
C GLU A 383 -13.52 19.71 -3.98
N VAL A 384 -12.82 18.88 -4.76
CA VAL A 384 -11.80 19.33 -5.72
C VAL A 384 -12.35 20.34 -6.73
N GLU A 385 -13.60 20.18 -7.16
CA GLU A 385 -14.24 21.16 -8.06
C GLU A 385 -14.54 22.48 -7.37
N LYS A 386 -14.95 22.48 -6.10
CA LYS A 386 -15.10 23.71 -5.32
C LYS A 386 -13.77 24.41 -5.15
N GLU A 387 -12.71 23.67 -4.83
CA GLU A 387 -11.35 24.20 -4.74
C GLU A 387 -10.91 24.85 -6.07
N VAL A 388 -11.23 24.22 -7.21
CA VAL A 388 -10.95 24.76 -8.55
C VAL A 388 -11.77 26.02 -8.85
N GLU A 389 -13.06 26.05 -8.51
CA GLU A 389 -13.94 27.22 -8.70
C GLU A 389 -13.52 28.40 -7.80
N GLU A 390 -13.06 28.12 -6.58
CA GLU A 390 -12.48 29.12 -5.66
C GLU A 390 -11.15 29.67 -6.20
N ALA A 391 -10.32 28.79 -6.79
CA ALA A 391 -9.06 29.19 -7.42
C ALA A 391 -9.27 30.03 -8.71
N GLU A 392 -10.37 29.83 -9.46
CA GLU A 392 -10.77 30.67 -10.60
C GLU A 392 -11.01 32.13 -10.20
N ASN A 393 -11.38 32.40 -8.93
CA ASN A 393 -11.57 33.75 -8.41
C ASN A 393 -10.26 34.40 -7.89
N ALA A 394 -9.17 33.64 -7.79
CA ALA A 394 -7.91 34.08 -7.20
C ALA A 394 -6.67 33.98 -8.11
N SER A 395 -6.72 33.34 -9.30
CA SER A 395 -5.52 33.22 -10.15
C SER A 395 -5.76 32.96 -11.65
N SER A 396 -4.69 33.22 -12.43
CA SER A 396 -4.62 33.39 -13.89
C SER A 396 -5.16 32.23 -14.75
N SER A 397 -6.12 32.56 -15.62
CA SER A 397 -6.59 31.74 -16.75
C SER A 397 -5.47 31.53 -17.79
N PHE A 398 -5.14 30.26 -18.08
CA PHE A 398 -4.21 29.92 -19.17
C PHE A 398 -4.95 29.80 -20.50
N THR A 399 -4.62 30.67 -21.46
CA THR A 399 -5.01 30.51 -22.86
C THR A 399 -3.88 29.79 -23.60
N LEU A 400 -4.04 28.49 -23.85
CA LEU A 400 -3.17 27.78 -24.80
C LEU A 400 -3.62 28.14 -26.22
N GLY A 401 -2.89 29.05 -26.85
CA GLY A 401 -3.05 29.42 -28.25
C GLY A 401 -2.82 28.21 -29.16
N SER A 402 -3.66 28.08 -30.19
CA SER A 402 -3.60 27.03 -31.20
C SER A 402 -2.29 27.11 -32.00
N TYR A 403 -1.38 26.17 -31.80
CA TYR A 403 -0.30 25.90 -32.75
C TYR A 403 -0.63 24.63 -33.55
N LYS A 404 -0.52 24.82 -34.87
CA LYS A 404 -1.08 24.06 -35.97
C LYS A 404 -0.65 22.58 -36.00
N PHE A 405 -1.62 21.69 -36.17
CA PHE A 405 -1.50 20.55 -37.08
C PHE A 405 -2.74 20.49 -37.96
N SER A 406 -2.52 20.65 -39.26
CA SER A 406 -3.53 20.57 -40.31
C SER A 406 -3.22 19.38 -41.21
N PHE A 407 -4.09 18.37 -41.21
CA PHE A 407 -4.41 17.54 -42.37
C PHE A 407 -5.92 17.22 -42.28
N GLY A 408 -6.70 17.68 -43.28
CA GLY A 408 -8.19 17.71 -43.30
C GLY A 408 -8.85 16.41 -43.80
N ALA A 409 -10.18 16.31 -44.03
CA ALA A 409 -11.36 17.23 -43.98
C ALA A 409 -12.69 16.42 -44.24
N PRO A 410 -13.94 16.97 -44.23
CA PRO A 410 -14.60 18.01 -43.40
C PRO A 410 -16.06 17.65 -42.96
N THR A 411 -16.58 18.04 -41.78
CA THR A 411 -17.57 19.14 -41.47
C THR A 411 -18.39 18.68 -40.24
N SER A 412 -18.91 19.48 -39.29
CA SER A 412 -19.10 20.92 -39.11
C SER A 412 -18.89 21.31 -37.63
N LYS A 413 -18.38 22.54 -37.42
CA LYS A 413 -18.13 23.24 -36.14
C LYS A 413 -16.98 22.71 -35.27
N ALA A 414 -15.75 23.07 -35.67
CA ALA A 414 -14.61 23.10 -34.75
C ALA A 414 -14.80 24.25 -33.74
N ARG A 415 -14.93 23.93 -32.45
CA ARG A 415 -14.64 24.85 -31.34
C ARG A 415 -13.29 24.46 -30.77
N GLY A 416 -12.42 25.44 -30.56
CA GLY A 416 -11.07 25.23 -30.01
C GLY A 416 -11.13 24.52 -28.66
N PHE A 417 -10.22 23.56 -28.46
CA PHE A 417 -10.02 22.83 -27.22
C PHE A 417 -9.05 23.61 -26.34
N GLN A 418 -9.44 23.98 -25.12
CA GLN A 418 -8.59 24.70 -24.17
C GLN A 418 -8.42 23.87 -22.88
N PRO A 419 -7.22 23.33 -22.60
CA PRO A 419 -6.92 22.72 -21.31
C PRO A 419 -6.66 23.81 -20.25
N ARG A 420 -7.22 23.65 -19.04
CA ARG A 420 -6.97 24.51 -17.88
C ARG A 420 -6.21 23.72 -16.81
N ALA A 421 -5.13 24.30 -16.28
CA ALA A 421 -4.35 23.76 -15.17
C ALA A 421 -4.48 24.72 -13.99
N PHE A 422 -4.71 24.19 -12.78
CA PHE A 422 -4.92 24.98 -11.57
C PHE A 422 -3.79 24.74 -10.57
N PHE A 423 -3.42 25.80 -9.86
CA PHE A 423 -2.41 25.81 -8.81
C PHE A 423 -3.10 25.96 -7.45
N PHE A 424 -2.82 25.05 -6.54
CA PHE A 424 -3.09 25.20 -5.12
C PHE A 424 -1.78 25.62 -4.45
N SER A 425 -1.81 26.72 -3.71
CA SER A 425 -0.65 27.26 -2.97
C SER A 425 -0.47 26.53 -1.65
#